data_AF-A0A257LR01-F1
#
_entry.id   AF-A0A257LR01-F1
#
_cell.length_a   1.000
_cell.length_b   1.000
_cell.length_c   1.000
_cell.angle_alpha   90.00
_cell.angle_beta   90.00
_cell.angle_gamma   90.00
#
_symmetry.space_group_name_H-M   'P 1'
#
loop_
_entity.id
_entity.type
_entity.pdbx_description
1 polymer ?
#
loop_
_entity_poly.entity_id
_entity_poly.type
_entity_poly.pdbx_seq_one_letter_code
_entity_poly.pdbx_strand_id
1 'polypeptide(L)'
;MNAMTDVAVIKQHLIDPEICIRCNTCEATCPVGAITHDDRNYVVDAAKCNLCMACVPPCPTGSIDNWRAMPRVMAYSVADQLTWDSLPAELPPEQLAAATGGEPAPDGLAEATRVEPAAPTANGAETFNSGAYGATVPPWSAAHAYTNLYGPKAAQKTVNATVAGNVRVTELGSQGGSDYDTHHIVLDFGALPFPVLEGQSIGIIPPGVDGHGKPHHARQYSIASPRNGERPGYNNLSLTVKRVLEDHQGRPVRGVASNYVCDLKVGDTVQVIGPFGTSFLMPNHPKSHIVMICTGTGSA
;
A
#
# COMPACT_ATOMS: atom_id res chain seq x y z
N MET A 1 29.07 -32.57 -19.21
CA MET A 1 28.38 -31.29 -19.42
C MET A 1 27.12 -31.58 -20.19
N ASN A 2 25.96 -31.49 -19.53
CA ASN A 2 24.64 -31.37 -20.14
C ASN A 2 23.77 -30.77 -19.04
N ALA A 3 23.82 -29.44 -18.91
CA ALA A 3 22.84 -28.74 -18.10
C ALA A 3 21.51 -28.90 -18.83
N MET A 4 20.61 -29.72 -18.27
CA MET A 4 19.21 -29.70 -18.67
C MET A 4 18.72 -28.28 -18.41
N THR A 5 18.56 -27.50 -19.47
CA THR A 5 17.88 -26.20 -19.43
C THR A 5 16.48 -26.48 -18.94
N ASP A 6 16.16 -26.05 -17.73
CA ASP A 6 14.83 -26.22 -17.14
C ASP A 6 13.84 -25.35 -17.92
N VAL A 7 13.10 -25.98 -18.85
CA VAL A 7 12.16 -25.32 -19.77
C VAL A 7 10.84 -24.93 -19.08
N ALA A 8 10.70 -25.20 -17.77
CA ALA A 8 9.48 -24.95 -17.03
C ALA A 8 9.01 -23.49 -17.11
N VAL A 9 7.74 -23.29 -17.46
CA VAL A 9 7.06 -22.00 -17.34
C VAL A 9 6.65 -21.77 -15.90
N ILE A 10 6.97 -20.59 -15.37
CA ILE A 10 6.50 -20.15 -14.06
C ILE A 10 5.51 -18.99 -14.21
N LYS A 11 4.61 -18.87 -13.25
CA LYS A 11 3.85 -17.64 -12.99
C LYS A 11 4.60 -16.83 -11.94
N GLN A 12 5.54 -16.00 -12.38
CA GLN A 12 6.31 -15.18 -11.45
C GLN A 12 5.41 -14.09 -10.87
N HIS A 13 5.27 -14.11 -9.54
CA HIS A 13 4.60 -13.07 -8.77
C HIS A 13 5.50 -11.83 -8.68
N LEU A 14 4.93 -10.63 -8.88
CA LEU A 14 5.66 -9.36 -8.92
C LEU A 14 4.89 -8.27 -8.17
N ILE A 15 5.60 -7.25 -7.70
CA ILE A 15 5.03 -6.06 -7.09
C ILE A 15 5.22 -4.89 -8.04
N ASP A 16 4.14 -4.15 -8.30
CA ASP A 16 4.13 -2.98 -9.17
C ASP A 16 4.71 -1.76 -8.43
N PRO A 17 5.91 -1.28 -8.82
CA PRO A 17 6.56 -0.16 -8.15
C PRO A 17 5.86 1.19 -8.39
N GLU A 18 4.97 1.28 -9.39
CA GLU A 18 4.25 2.52 -9.71
C GLU A 18 3.15 2.81 -8.67
N ILE A 19 2.49 1.74 -8.18
CA ILE A 19 1.37 1.84 -7.21
C ILE A 19 1.72 1.35 -5.80
N CYS A 20 2.94 0.82 -5.60
CA CYS A 20 3.42 0.45 -4.27
C CYS A 20 3.64 1.71 -3.40
N ILE A 21 3.00 1.73 -2.24
CA ILE A 21 3.16 2.82 -1.24
C ILE A 21 4.24 2.53 -0.20
N ARG A 22 4.97 1.42 -0.34
CA ARG A 22 6.10 1.04 0.53
C ARG A 22 5.71 0.92 2.01
N CYS A 23 4.55 0.32 2.29
CA CYS A 23 4.02 0.17 3.65
C CYS A 23 4.62 -1.00 4.44
N ASN A 24 5.54 -1.78 3.86
CA ASN A 24 6.17 -2.97 4.45
C ASN A 24 5.23 -4.15 4.79
N THR A 25 3.92 -4.01 4.62
CA THR A 25 2.95 -5.06 5.00
C THR A 25 3.20 -6.39 4.30
N CYS A 26 3.55 -6.37 3.01
CA CYS A 26 3.73 -7.59 2.23
C CYS A 26 4.94 -8.42 2.70
N GLU A 27 6.07 -7.78 3.01
CA GLU A 27 7.26 -8.45 3.51
C GLU A 27 7.03 -9.05 4.89
N ALA A 28 6.47 -8.26 5.82
CA ALA A 28 6.15 -8.74 7.16
C ALA A 28 5.15 -9.91 7.17
N THR A 29 4.28 -10.00 6.16
CA THR A 29 3.27 -11.06 6.05
C THR A 29 3.79 -12.32 5.36
N CYS A 30 4.87 -12.25 4.58
CA CYS A 30 5.35 -13.36 3.76
C CYS A 30 5.93 -14.51 4.62
N PRO A 31 5.26 -15.67 4.72
CA PRO A 31 5.70 -16.74 5.64
C PRO A 31 6.98 -17.45 5.19
N VAL A 32 7.34 -17.31 3.91
CA VAL A 32 8.52 -17.95 3.31
C VAL A 32 9.66 -16.97 3.06
N GLY A 33 9.53 -15.70 3.48
CA GLY A 33 10.58 -14.68 3.28
C GLY A 33 10.96 -14.46 1.82
N ALA A 34 9.98 -14.56 0.91
CA ALA A 34 10.18 -14.37 -0.52
C ALA A 34 10.15 -12.89 -0.94
N ILE A 35 9.71 -11.99 -0.06
CA ILE A 35 9.61 -10.56 -0.36
C ILE A 35 10.75 -9.85 0.36
N THR A 36 11.37 -8.90 -0.34
CA THR A 36 12.42 -8.03 0.20
C THR A 36 12.27 -6.63 -0.40
N HIS A 37 13.00 -5.65 0.12
CA HIS A 37 12.97 -4.29 -0.39
C HIS A 37 14.31 -3.56 -0.31
N ASP A 38 14.42 -2.50 -1.10
CA ASP A 38 15.33 -1.39 -0.85
C ASP A 38 14.52 -0.09 -0.60
N ASP A 39 15.19 1.06 -0.63
CA ASP A 39 14.54 2.37 -0.42
C ASP A 39 13.47 2.71 -1.49
N ARG A 40 13.50 2.02 -2.64
CA ARG A 40 12.64 2.28 -3.80
C ARG A 40 11.56 1.23 -4.00
N ASN A 41 11.89 -0.04 -3.91
CA ASN A 41 11.05 -1.11 -4.43
C ASN A 41 10.95 -2.27 -3.45
N TYR A 42 9.74 -2.81 -3.34
CA TYR A 42 9.49 -4.14 -2.78
C TYR A 42 9.43 -5.11 -3.94
N VAL A 43 10.07 -6.27 -3.81
CA VAL A 43 10.27 -7.22 -4.92
C VAL A 43 10.09 -8.65 -4.43
N VAL A 44 9.77 -9.57 -5.34
CA VAL A 44 9.49 -10.97 -5.01
C VAL A 44 10.56 -11.89 -5.59
N ASP A 45 11.20 -12.66 -4.73
CA ASP A 45 12.12 -13.73 -5.10
C ASP A 45 11.32 -14.95 -5.62
N ALA A 46 11.38 -15.14 -6.94
CA ALA A 46 10.69 -16.24 -7.62
C ALA A 46 11.14 -17.63 -7.18
N ALA A 47 12.36 -17.77 -6.64
CA ALA A 47 12.86 -19.06 -6.17
C ALA A 47 12.28 -19.45 -4.80
N LYS A 48 11.87 -18.46 -3.99
CA LYS A 48 11.31 -18.67 -2.65
C LYS A 48 9.79 -18.62 -2.63
N CYS A 49 9.17 -17.86 -3.53
CA CYS A 49 7.73 -17.71 -3.58
C CYS A 49 7.04 -19.04 -3.88
N ASN A 50 6.17 -19.49 -2.97
CA ASN A 50 5.38 -20.72 -3.10
C ASN A 50 3.92 -20.46 -3.49
N LEU A 51 3.59 -19.22 -3.92
CA LEU A 51 2.26 -18.82 -4.38
C LEU A 51 1.14 -19.02 -3.33
N CYS A 52 1.44 -18.89 -2.04
CA CYS A 52 0.43 -19.00 -0.98
C CYS A 52 -0.56 -17.82 -0.89
N MET A 53 -0.25 -16.71 -1.56
CA MET A 53 -1.07 -15.48 -1.63
C MET A 53 -1.34 -14.76 -0.31
N ALA A 54 -0.63 -15.10 0.77
CA ALA A 54 -0.80 -14.44 2.08
C ALA A 54 -0.59 -12.91 2.03
N CYS A 55 0.28 -12.45 1.13
CA CYS A 55 0.63 -11.03 0.98
C CYS A 55 -0.36 -10.22 0.12
N VAL A 56 -1.28 -10.87 -0.61
CA VAL A 56 -2.23 -10.20 -1.51
C VAL A 56 -3.34 -9.47 -0.75
N PRO A 57 -4.12 -10.13 0.15
CA PRO A 57 -5.21 -9.48 0.86
C PRO A 57 -4.85 -8.21 1.65
N PRO A 58 -3.69 -8.13 2.35
CA PRO A 58 -3.38 -6.96 3.16
C PRO A 58 -2.81 -5.77 2.35
N CYS A 59 -2.62 -5.89 1.03
CA CYS A 59 -2.08 -4.80 0.21
C CYS A 59 -3.16 -3.77 -0.16
N PRO A 60 -3.14 -2.54 0.40
CA PRO A 60 -4.25 -1.59 0.25
C PRO A 60 -4.36 -0.99 -1.17
N THR A 61 -3.27 -1.01 -1.94
CA THR A 61 -3.24 -0.48 -3.32
C THR A 61 -3.37 -1.54 -4.39
N GLY A 62 -3.39 -2.83 -4.02
CA GLY A 62 -3.29 -3.93 -4.99
C GLY A 62 -1.96 -4.00 -5.75
N SER A 63 -0.90 -3.29 -5.32
CA SER A 63 0.42 -3.32 -5.99
C SER A 63 1.01 -4.72 -6.14
N ILE A 64 0.67 -5.64 -5.26
CA ILE A 64 1.16 -7.01 -5.27
C ILE A 64 0.34 -7.95 -6.17
N ASP A 65 -0.77 -7.50 -6.75
CA ASP A 65 -1.69 -8.33 -7.53
C ASP A 65 -1.24 -8.44 -9.01
N ASN A 66 0.01 -8.89 -9.24
CA ASN A 66 0.58 -8.98 -10.58
C ASN A 66 1.39 -10.28 -10.79
N TRP A 67 1.09 -11.01 -11.87
CA TRP A 67 1.81 -12.22 -12.27
C TRP A 67 2.21 -12.16 -13.74
N ARG A 68 3.39 -12.67 -14.05
CA ARG A 68 3.90 -12.79 -15.42
C ARG A 68 4.20 -14.26 -15.71
N ALA A 69 3.62 -14.78 -16.78
CA ALA A 69 4.03 -16.08 -17.32
C ALA A 69 5.37 -15.91 -18.02
N MET A 70 6.37 -16.68 -17.61
CA MET A 70 7.70 -16.63 -18.22
C MET A 70 8.49 -17.93 -18.02
N PRO A 71 9.45 -18.25 -18.90
CA PRO A 71 10.36 -19.37 -18.67
C PRO A 71 11.12 -19.17 -17.35
N ARG A 72 11.28 -20.23 -16.56
CA ARG A 72 11.99 -20.17 -15.26
C ARG A 72 13.41 -19.62 -15.40
N VAL A 73 14.09 -19.97 -16.51
CA VAL A 73 15.44 -19.49 -16.84
C VAL A 73 15.50 -17.98 -17.14
N MET A 74 14.36 -17.36 -17.45
CA MET A 74 14.22 -15.93 -17.70
C MET A 74 13.50 -15.21 -16.55
N ALA A 75 13.27 -15.87 -15.42
CA ALA A 75 12.63 -15.26 -14.26
C ALA A 75 13.37 -13.97 -13.88
N TYR A 76 12.62 -12.89 -13.68
CA TYR A 76 13.19 -11.60 -13.30
C TYR A 76 13.89 -11.71 -11.95
N SER A 77 15.18 -11.39 -11.90
CA SER A 77 15.94 -11.48 -10.66
C SER A 77 15.50 -10.40 -9.66
N VAL A 78 15.79 -10.61 -8.38
CA VAL A 78 15.60 -9.58 -7.34
C VAL A 78 16.34 -8.29 -7.72
N ALA A 79 17.58 -8.42 -8.24
CA ALA A 79 18.38 -7.26 -8.65
C ALA A 79 17.71 -6.48 -9.78
N ASP A 80 17.14 -7.14 -10.78
CA ASP A 80 16.45 -6.45 -11.88
C ASP A 80 15.21 -5.73 -11.37
N GLN A 81 14.38 -6.42 -10.57
CA GLN A 81 13.15 -5.88 -10.03
C GLN A 81 13.39 -4.60 -9.21
N LEU A 82 14.49 -4.53 -8.44
CA LEU A 82 14.84 -3.35 -7.65
C LEU A 82 15.13 -2.10 -8.51
N THR A 83 15.44 -2.28 -9.79
CA THR A 83 15.70 -1.15 -10.70
C THR A 83 14.46 -0.58 -11.38
N TRP A 84 13.32 -1.25 -11.27
CA TRP A 84 12.15 -0.90 -12.07
C TRP A 84 11.40 0.33 -11.57
N ASP A 85 10.86 1.08 -12.53
CA ASP A 85 9.95 2.21 -12.26
C ASP A 85 8.48 1.88 -12.53
N SER A 86 8.24 0.87 -13.37
CA SER A 86 6.95 0.28 -13.70
C SER A 86 7.15 -1.20 -14.02
N LEU A 87 6.10 -1.99 -13.94
CA LEU A 87 6.20 -3.39 -14.35
C LEU A 87 6.58 -3.52 -15.83
N PRO A 88 7.47 -4.47 -16.17
CA PRO A 88 7.68 -4.86 -17.55
C PRO A 88 6.39 -5.36 -18.21
N ALA A 89 6.30 -5.13 -19.51
CA ALA A 89 5.22 -5.67 -20.34
C ALA A 89 5.19 -7.20 -20.27
N GLU A 90 4.00 -7.78 -20.44
CA GLU A 90 3.86 -9.23 -20.58
C GLU A 90 4.55 -9.70 -21.86
N LEU A 91 5.21 -10.85 -21.77
CA LEU A 91 5.79 -11.49 -22.94
C LEU A 91 4.67 -11.86 -23.92
N PRO A 92 4.78 -11.49 -25.21
CA PRO A 92 3.83 -11.92 -26.22
C PRO A 92 3.73 -13.46 -26.24
N PRO A 93 2.54 -14.04 -26.48
CA PRO A 93 2.34 -15.49 -26.48
C PRO A 93 3.31 -16.23 -27.41
N GLU A 94 3.67 -15.62 -28.55
CA GLU A 94 4.62 -16.16 -29.52
C GLU A 94 6.04 -16.28 -28.93
N GLN A 95 6.49 -15.28 -28.16
CA GLN A 95 7.80 -15.29 -27.52
C GLN A 95 7.83 -16.25 -26.34
N LEU A 96 6.72 -16.35 -25.60
CA LEU A 96 6.56 -17.34 -24.55
C LEU A 96 6.63 -18.76 -25.12
N ALA A 97 5.87 -19.06 -26.18
CA ALA A 97 5.86 -20.36 -26.84
C ALA A 97 7.21 -20.72 -27.47
N ALA A 98 7.90 -19.74 -28.06
CA ALA A 98 9.24 -19.95 -28.62
C ALA A 98 10.28 -20.28 -27.54
N ALA A 99 10.18 -19.66 -26.36
CA ALA A 99 11.08 -19.92 -25.25
C ALA A 99 10.78 -21.24 -24.50
N THR A 100 9.59 -21.80 -24.68
CA THR A 100 9.11 -23.02 -23.98
C THR A 100 9.01 -24.23 -24.90
N GLY A 101 9.40 -24.11 -26.17
CA GLY A 101 9.27 -25.20 -27.15
C GLY A 101 7.81 -25.58 -27.45
N GLY A 102 6.86 -24.67 -27.22
CA GLY A 102 5.43 -24.88 -27.49
C GLY A 102 4.63 -25.43 -26.30
N GLU A 103 5.19 -25.52 -25.10
CA GLU A 103 4.39 -25.83 -23.91
C GLU A 103 3.44 -24.67 -23.57
N PRO A 104 2.14 -24.94 -23.37
CA PRO A 104 1.16 -23.92 -23.04
C PRO A 104 1.46 -23.32 -21.65
N ALA A 105 1.20 -22.02 -21.51
CA ALA A 105 1.18 -21.39 -20.19
C ALA A 105 0.19 -22.14 -19.28
N PRO A 106 0.49 -22.37 -17.99
CA PRO A 106 -0.43 -23.08 -17.11
C PRO A 106 -1.78 -22.35 -17.06
N ASP A 107 -2.81 -22.98 -17.62
CA ASP A 107 -4.18 -22.49 -17.67
C ASP A 107 -4.74 -22.23 -16.27
N GLY A 108 -5.50 -21.14 -16.16
CA GLY A 108 -6.56 -20.99 -15.16
C GLY A 108 -6.13 -20.78 -13.71
N LEU A 109 -6.86 -19.90 -13.03
CA LEU A 109 -6.94 -19.91 -11.57
C LEU A 109 -7.68 -21.20 -11.18
N ALA A 110 -6.96 -22.28 -10.93
CA ALA A 110 -7.51 -23.36 -10.13
C ALA A 110 -7.79 -22.77 -8.75
N GLU A 111 -9.06 -22.77 -8.34
CA GLU A 111 -9.51 -22.42 -7.00
C GLU A 111 -8.49 -22.88 -5.97
N ALA A 112 -7.95 -21.90 -5.25
CA ALA A 112 -7.09 -22.14 -4.11
C ALA A 112 -7.81 -23.10 -3.16
N THR A 113 -7.42 -24.36 -3.20
CA THR A 113 -7.66 -25.26 -2.07
C THR A 113 -6.99 -24.57 -0.90
N ARG A 114 -7.78 -24.19 0.11
CA ARG A 114 -7.25 -23.73 1.39
C ARG A 114 -6.28 -24.80 1.87
N VAL A 115 -5.00 -24.51 1.75
CA VAL A 115 -4.00 -25.21 2.54
C VAL A 115 -4.21 -24.66 3.95
N GLU A 116 -4.76 -25.50 4.82
CA GLU A 116 -4.82 -25.21 6.24
C GLU A 116 -3.41 -24.81 6.72
N PRO A 117 -3.29 -23.79 7.58
CA PRO A 117 -1.99 -23.40 8.10
C PRO A 117 -1.36 -24.62 8.79
N ALA A 118 -0.15 -24.98 8.34
CA ALA A 118 0.65 -25.97 9.02
C ALA A 118 0.81 -25.56 10.49
N ALA A 119 0.54 -26.49 11.41
CA ALA A 119 0.69 -26.25 12.83
C ALA A 119 2.11 -25.78 13.15
N PRO A 120 2.29 -24.78 14.04
CA PRO A 120 3.59 -24.23 14.33
C PRO A 120 4.47 -25.29 15.00
N THR A 121 5.63 -25.56 14.42
CA THR A 121 6.68 -26.34 15.08
C THR A 121 7.36 -25.45 16.10
N ALA A 122 7.10 -25.71 17.39
CA ALA A 122 7.76 -25.05 18.49
C ALA A 122 9.29 -25.23 18.40
N ASN A 123 10.03 -24.19 18.01
CA ASN A 123 11.39 -23.89 18.46
C ASN A 123 11.91 -22.56 17.89
N GLY A 124 12.19 -21.60 18.78
CA GLY A 124 12.92 -20.35 18.48
C GLY A 124 12.01 -19.15 18.27
N ALA A 125 12.40 -17.98 18.78
CA ALA A 125 11.59 -16.76 18.82
C ALA A 125 10.96 -16.41 17.45
N GLU A 126 9.70 -16.79 17.26
CA GLU A 126 8.95 -16.47 16.06
C GLU A 126 8.65 -14.96 16.06
N THR A 127 9.05 -14.30 14.98
CA THR A 127 8.62 -12.95 14.68
C THR A 127 7.09 -12.95 14.59
N PHE A 128 6.43 -12.23 15.50
CA PHE A 128 4.97 -12.12 15.52
C PHE A 128 4.45 -11.52 14.20
N ASN A 129 3.81 -12.34 13.37
CA ASN A 129 3.20 -11.90 12.11
C ASN A 129 1.80 -11.34 12.40
N SER A 130 1.72 -10.05 12.73
CA SER A 130 0.45 -9.37 12.94
C SER A 130 -0.43 -9.35 11.69
N GLY A 131 0.17 -9.39 10.49
CA GLY A 131 -0.55 -9.37 9.21
C GLY A 131 -1.45 -10.58 8.99
N ALA A 132 -1.09 -11.75 9.54
CA ALA A 132 -1.90 -12.96 9.49
C ALA A 132 -3.25 -12.84 10.24
N TYR A 133 -3.36 -11.89 11.18
CA TYR A 133 -4.56 -11.67 11.99
C TYR A 133 -5.37 -10.44 11.54
N GLY A 134 -4.92 -9.75 10.49
CA GLY A 134 -5.65 -8.61 9.92
C GLY A 134 -6.91 -9.05 9.18
N ALA A 135 -7.98 -8.27 9.28
CA ALA A 135 -9.18 -8.51 8.48
C ALA A 135 -8.89 -8.32 6.99
N THR A 136 -9.35 -9.26 6.17
CA THR A 136 -9.20 -9.23 4.71
C THR A 136 -10.52 -8.91 3.99
N VAL A 137 -11.63 -8.92 4.72
CA VAL A 137 -12.97 -8.68 4.20
C VAL A 137 -13.64 -7.63 5.09
N PRO A 138 -14.35 -6.64 4.52
CA PRO A 138 -15.16 -5.72 5.31
C PRO A 138 -16.23 -6.43 6.14
N PRO A 139 -16.73 -5.81 7.21
CA PRO A 139 -17.95 -6.26 7.85
C PRO A 139 -19.10 -6.38 6.83
N TRP A 140 -19.90 -7.45 6.95
CA TRP A 140 -21.02 -7.72 6.02
C TRP A 140 -22.04 -6.56 5.91
N SER A 141 -22.14 -5.75 6.96
CA SER A 141 -23.07 -4.61 7.02
C SER A 141 -22.42 -3.28 6.61
N ALA A 142 -21.14 -3.27 6.24
CA ALA A 142 -20.46 -2.06 5.78
C ALA A 142 -21.10 -1.53 4.49
N ALA A 143 -21.02 -0.22 4.29
CA ALA A 143 -21.45 0.38 3.03
C ALA A 143 -20.50 -0.02 1.89
N HIS A 144 -20.98 0.06 0.65
CA HIS A 144 -20.14 -0.19 -0.51
C HIS A 144 -19.07 0.90 -0.63
N ALA A 145 -17.80 0.51 -0.52
CA ALA A 145 -16.66 1.41 -0.66
C ALA A 145 -16.26 1.60 -2.12
N TYR A 146 -15.89 2.82 -2.47
CA TYR A 146 -15.17 3.11 -3.71
C TYR A 146 -13.68 3.12 -3.40
N THR A 147 -12.89 2.50 -4.27
CA THR A 147 -11.43 2.47 -4.14
C THR A 147 -10.76 2.73 -5.49
N ASN A 148 -9.52 3.21 -5.45
CA ASN A 148 -8.69 3.45 -6.62
C ASN A 148 -9.35 4.34 -7.69
N LEU A 149 -10.19 5.30 -7.27
CA LEU A 149 -10.82 6.27 -8.19
C LEU A 149 -9.75 7.12 -8.90
N TYR A 150 -8.69 7.43 -8.17
CA TYR A 150 -7.51 8.12 -8.68
C TYR A 150 -6.28 7.28 -8.36
N GLY A 151 -5.40 7.13 -9.36
CA GLY A 151 -4.15 6.41 -9.26
C GLY A 151 -3.55 6.12 -10.63
N PRO A 152 -2.36 5.51 -10.69
CA PRO A 152 -1.66 5.23 -11.95
C PRO A 152 -2.48 4.49 -13.02
N LYS A 153 -3.35 3.57 -12.60
CA LYS A 153 -4.24 2.78 -13.48
C LYS A 153 -5.59 3.47 -13.78
N ALA A 154 -5.90 4.59 -13.14
CA ALA A 154 -7.15 5.32 -13.35
C ALA A 154 -7.05 6.28 -14.54
N ALA A 155 -8.19 6.58 -15.17
CA ALA A 155 -8.25 7.54 -16.29
C ALA A 155 -7.73 8.93 -15.89
N GLN A 156 -8.05 9.35 -14.66
CA GLN A 156 -7.47 10.53 -14.04
C GLN A 156 -6.53 10.08 -12.92
N LYS A 157 -5.24 10.37 -13.07
CA LYS A 157 -4.21 9.86 -12.14
C LYS A 157 -4.30 10.47 -10.74
N THR A 158 -4.62 11.76 -10.65
CA THR A 158 -4.65 12.51 -9.39
C THR A 158 -5.83 13.48 -9.37
N VAL A 159 -6.25 13.85 -8.16
CA VAL A 159 -7.19 14.94 -7.91
C VAL A 159 -6.53 15.98 -7.02
N ASN A 160 -6.91 17.24 -7.20
CA ASN A 160 -6.43 18.34 -6.36
C ASN A 160 -7.43 18.59 -5.23
N ALA A 161 -6.92 18.73 -4.01
CA ALA A 161 -7.67 19.22 -2.87
C ALA A 161 -7.04 20.52 -2.35
N THR A 162 -7.87 21.43 -1.84
CA THR A 162 -7.43 22.67 -1.20
C THR A 162 -7.34 22.45 0.30
N VAL A 163 -6.27 22.93 0.94
CA VAL A 163 -6.13 22.88 2.40
C VAL A 163 -7.11 23.88 3.01
N ALA A 164 -8.15 23.38 3.66
CA ALA A 164 -9.15 24.19 4.35
C ALA A 164 -8.75 24.48 5.80
N GLY A 165 -7.92 23.62 6.40
CA GLY A 165 -7.43 23.78 7.77
C GLY A 165 -6.15 23.00 7.99
N ASN A 166 -5.23 23.57 8.78
CA ASN A 166 -4.06 22.87 9.28
C ASN A 166 -3.80 23.34 10.71
N VAL A 167 -4.11 22.48 11.69
CA VAL A 167 -4.05 22.81 13.11
C VAL A 167 -3.16 21.82 13.82
N ARG A 168 -2.17 22.33 14.57
CA ARG A 168 -1.36 21.49 15.45
C ARG A 168 -2.21 21.02 16.64
N VAL A 169 -2.32 19.71 16.84
CA VAL A 169 -3.16 19.09 17.88
C VAL A 169 -2.38 18.58 19.09
N THR A 170 -1.09 18.88 19.15
CA THR A 170 -0.19 18.47 20.22
C THR A 170 0.22 19.69 21.04
N GLU A 171 -0.48 19.93 22.14
CA GLU A 171 -0.19 21.03 23.07
C GLU A 171 1.23 20.89 23.66
N LEU A 172 1.64 19.68 24.02
CA LEU A 172 2.97 19.38 24.59
C LEU A 172 4.13 19.75 23.66
N GLY A 173 3.96 19.63 22.35
CA GLY A 173 4.98 20.01 21.38
C GLY A 173 5.24 21.52 21.31
N SER A 174 4.40 22.35 21.95
CA SER A 174 4.62 23.79 22.13
C SER A 174 5.47 24.13 23.36
N GLN A 175 5.61 23.20 24.33
CA GLN A 175 6.29 23.47 25.62
C GLN A 175 7.38 22.46 26.02
N GLY A 176 7.44 21.25 25.42
CA GLY A 176 8.25 20.13 25.93
C GLY A 176 9.37 19.60 25.03
N GLY A 177 9.69 20.27 23.91
CA GLY A 177 10.64 19.76 22.92
C GLY A 177 9.95 19.09 21.72
N SER A 178 10.65 19.04 20.60
CA SER A 178 10.17 18.82 19.23
C SER A 178 9.60 17.44 18.88
N ASP A 179 9.47 16.52 19.83
CA ASP A 179 9.26 15.09 19.52
C ASP A 179 7.81 14.71 19.17
N TYR A 180 6.86 15.62 19.46
CA TYR A 180 5.44 15.40 19.22
C TYR A 180 4.85 16.58 18.46
N ASP A 181 5.03 16.56 17.13
CA ASP A 181 4.41 17.50 16.22
C ASP A 181 3.39 16.79 15.33
N THR A 182 2.14 16.77 15.79
CA THR A 182 1.00 16.18 15.08
C THR A 182 0.01 17.26 14.69
N HIS A 183 -0.44 17.19 13.45
CA HIS A 183 -1.39 18.12 12.84
C HIS A 183 -2.68 17.40 12.45
N HIS A 184 -3.78 18.12 12.58
CA HIS A 184 -5.07 17.81 11.97
C HIS A 184 -5.22 18.68 10.71
N ILE A 185 -5.28 18.03 9.55
CA ILE A 185 -5.33 18.68 8.25
C ILE A 185 -6.69 18.42 7.63
N VAL A 186 -7.38 19.48 7.20
CA VAL A 186 -8.67 19.40 6.50
C VAL A 186 -8.45 19.72 5.04
N LEU A 187 -8.87 18.82 4.15
CA LEU A 187 -8.76 18.92 2.71
C LEU A 187 -10.15 19.06 2.09
N ASP A 188 -10.34 20.06 1.24
CA ASP A 188 -11.59 20.34 0.52
C ASP A 188 -11.43 20.03 -0.98
N PHE A 189 -12.28 19.14 -1.49
CA PHE A 189 -12.33 18.72 -2.88
C PHE A 189 -13.31 19.55 -3.72
N GLY A 190 -14.00 20.52 -3.11
CA GLY A 190 -14.96 21.38 -3.76
C GLY A 190 -16.07 20.58 -4.45
N ALA A 191 -16.32 20.85 -5.72
CA ALA A 191 -17.36 20.16 -6.49
C ALA A 191 -16.96 18.78 -7.03
N LEU A 192 -15.69 18.36 -6.89
CA LEU A 192 -15.19 17.11 -7.48
C LEU A 192 -15.60 15.90 -6.63
N PRO A 193 -16.38 14.93 -7.15
CA PRO A 193 -16.78 13.77 -6.39
C PRO A 193 -15.56 12.99 -5.86
N PHE A 194 -15.48 12.86 -4.53
CA PHE A 194 -14.46 12.06 -3.84
C PHE A 194 -15.11 11.32 -2.65
N PRO A 195 -15.96 10.31 -2.92
CA PRO A 195 -16.70 9.61 -1.87
C PRO A 195 -15.74 8.76 -1.01
N VAL A 196 -15.84 8.91 0.30
CA VAL A 196 -15.04 8.15 1.27
C VAL A 196 -15.93 7.52 2.32
N LEU A 197 -15.44 6.45 2.95
CA LEU A 197 -16.05 5.81 4.12
C LEU A 197 -15.05 5.79 5.29
N GLU A 198 -15.58 5.68 6.50
CA GLU A 198 -14.79 5.49 7.71
C GLU A 198 -13.92 4.22 7.60
N GLY A 199 -12.64 4.33 7.95
CA GLY A 199 -11.66 3.25 7.83
C GLY A 199 -10.94 3.19 6.48
N GLN A 200 -11.22 4.10 5.55
CA GLN A 200 -10.45 4.25 4.31
C GLN A 200 -9.24 5.17 4.51
N SER A 201 -8.38 5.21 3.50
CA SER A 201 -7.20 6.08 3.45
C SER A 201 -7.08 6.78 2.10
N ILE A 202 -6.29 7.84 2.04
CA ILE A 202 -5.89 8.51 0.79
C ILE A 202 -4.38 8.58 0.67
N GLY A 203 -3.87 8.76 -0.55
CA GLY A 203 -2.45 9.02 -0.78
C GLY A 203 -2.22 10.50 -1.09
N ILE A 204 -1.25 11.14 -0.44
CA ILE A 204 -0.77 12.48 -0.83
C ILE A 204 0.54 12.32 -1.59
N ILE A 205 0.66 13.00 -2.73
CA ILE A 205 1.90 13.07 -3.52
C ILE A 205 2.62 14.38 -3.17
N PRO A 206 3.77 14.32 -2.47
CA PRO A 206 4.58 15.51 -2.22
C PRO A 206 5.19 16.02 -3.53
N PRO A 207 5.34 17.35 -3.69
CA PRO A 207 6.01 17.92 -4.86
C PRO A 207 7.50 17.63 -4.82
N GLY A 208 8.16 17.59 -5.98
CA GLY A 208 9.60 17.43 -6.10
C GLY A 208 10.03 16.03 -6.53
N VAL A 209 11.33 15.78 -6.43
CA VAL A 209 11.98 14.55 -6.89
C VAL A 209 12.92 13.99 -5.82
N ASP A 210 13.15 12.68 -5.84
CA ASP A 210 14.12 12.01 -4.99
C ASP A 210 15.57 12.22 -5.47
N GLY A 211 16.53 11.62 -4.76
CA GLY A 211 17.96 11.72 -5.10
C GLY A 211 18.35 11.14 -6.46
N HIS A 212 17.44 10.43 -7.14
CA HIS A 212 17.63 9.88 -8.48
C HIS A 212 16.85 10.68 -9.55
N GLY A 213 16.23 11.80 -9.18
CA GLY A 213 15.45 12.63 -10.10
C GLY A 213 14.05 12.11 -10.40
N LYS A 214 13.57 11.09 -9.69
CA LYS A 214 12.21 10.55 -9.86
C LYS A 214 11.21 11.33 -9.01
N PRO A 215 9.98 11.62 -9.50
CA PRO A 215 8.94 12.22 -8.67
C PRO A 215 8.71 11.49 -7.35
N HIS A 216 8.44 12.22 -6.27
CA HIS A 216 8.17 11.59 -5.00
C HIS A 216 6.95 10.66 -5.04
N HIS A 217 7.08 9.52 -4.37
CA HIS A 217 6.00 8.56 -4.25
C HIS A 217 4.94 9.01 -3.24
N ALA A 218 3.68 8.72 -3.54
CA ALA A 218 2.56 8.99 -2.66
C ALA A 218 2.75 8.33 -1.29
N ARG A 219 2.36 9.03 -0.21
CA ARG A 219 2.26 8.48 1.14
C ARG A 219 0.81 8.39 1.56
N GLN A 220 0.45 7.23 2.09
CA GLN A 220 -0.91 6.94 2.51
C GLN A 220 -1.16 7.47 3.93
N TYR A 221 -2.33 8.06 4.14
CA TYR A 221 -2.82 8.54 5.43
C TYR A 221 -4.26 8.08 5.64
N SER A 222 -4.57 7.57 6.83
CA SER A 222 -5.93 7.25 7.23
C SER A 222 -6.79 8.51 7.26
N ILE A 223 -8.02 8.40 6.78
CA ILE A 223 -9.01 9.46 6.87
C ILE A 223 -9.49 9.54 8.31
N ALA A 224 -9.39 10.73 8.91
CA ALA A 224 -9.73 11.00 10.31
C ALA A 224 -11.13 11.61 10.51
N SER A 225 -11.89 11.80 9.42
CA SER A 225 -13.24 12.36 9.42
C SER A 225 -14.29 11.30 9.06
N PRO A 226 -15.55 11.48 9.49
CA PRO A 226 -16.68 10.72 8.95
C PRO A 226 -16.89 11.02 7.45
N ARG A 227 -17.69 10.18 6.78
CA ARG A 227 -17.97 10.31 5.32
C ARG A 227 -18.61 11.63 4.88
N ASN A 228 -19.16 12.40 5.81
CA ASN A 228 -19.75 13.72 5.57
C ASN A 228 -18.77 14.88 5.87
N GLY A 229 -17.50 14.55 6.12
CA GLY A 229 -16.43 15.51 6.39
C GLY A 229 -16.49 16.12 7.79
N GLU A 230 -15.55 17.03 8.05
CA GLU A 230 -15.51 17.86 9.27
C GLU A 230 -16.64 18.90 9.29
N ARG A 231 -17.11 19.31 8.11
CA ARG A 231 -18.22 20.26 7.96
C ARG A 231 -19.31 19.67 7.08
N PRO A 232 -20.49 19.35 7.64
CA PRO A 232 -21.60 18.81 6.86
C PRO A 232 -21.96 19.71 5.66
N GLY A 233 -22.20 19.08 4.50
CA GLY A 233 -22.55 19.77 3.26
C GLY A 233 -21.35 20.28 2.44
N TYR A 234 -20.13 20.07 2.93
CA TYR A 234 -18.90 20.34 2.19
C TYR A 234 -18.23 19.02 1.83
N ASN A 235 -17.57 18.98 0.69
CA ASN A 235 -16.85 17.82 0.21
C ASN A 235 -15.42 17.85 0.76
N ASN A 236 -15.31 17.70 2.08
CA ASN A 236 -14.02 17.70 2.76
C ASN A 236 -13.81 16.40 3.54
N LEU A 237 -12.55 16.14 3.86
CA LEU A 237 -12.12 15.11 4.80
C LEU A 237 -10.96 15.62 5.61
N SER A 238 -10.65 14.95 6.71
CA SER A 238 -9.48 15.26 7.52
C SER A 238 -8.47 14.13 7.60
N LEU A 239 -7.24 14.48 7.95
CA LEU A 239 -6.12 13.58 8.20
C LEU A 239 -5.46 13.95 9.54
N THR A 240 -4.93 12.94 10.22
CA THR A 240 -4.06 13.14 11.39
C THR A 240 -2.63 12.76 11.03
N VAL A 241 -1.74 13.75 10.92
CA VAL A 241 -0.37 13.55 10.42
C VAL A 241 0.65 13.97 11.46
N LYS A 242 1.50 13.01 11.86
CA LYS A 242 2.67 13.27 12.69
C LYS A 242 3.87 13.58 11.80
N ARG A 243 4.58 14.68 12.10
CA ARG A 243 5.85 15.01 11.49
C ARG A 243 6.90 13.95 11.84
N VAL A 244 7.59 13.43 10.83
CA VAL A 244 8.67 12.45 11.00
C VAL A 244 10.00 13.18 10.95
N LEU A 245 10.74 13.13 12.06
CA LEU A 245 12.06 13.75 12.24
C LEU A 245 13.18 12.72 12.49
N GLU A 246 12.84 11.44 12.56
CA GLU A 246 13.75 10.33 12.82
C GLU A 246 13.39 9.12 11.96
N ASP A 247 14.40 8.35 11.56
CA ASP A 247 14.20 7.08 10.89
C ASP A 247 13.97 5.93 11.90
N HIS A 248 13.78 4.70 11.41
CA HIS A 248 13.56 3.53 12.27
C HIS A 248 14.77 3.18 13.17
N GLN A 249 15.96 3.72 12.88
CA GLN A 249 17.17 3.52 13.67
C GLN A 249 17.40 4.67 14.66
N GLY A 250 16.46 5.62 14.75
CA GLY A 250 16.56 6.81 15.61
C GLY A 250 17.52 7.87 15.06
N ARG A 251 17.92 7.77 13.78
CA ARG A 251 18.79 8.78 13.18
C ARG A 251 17.95 9.97 12.71
N PRO A 252 18.40 11.22 12.91
CA PRO A 252 17.67 12.39 12.44
C PRO A 252 17.46 12.38 10.93
N VAL A 253 16.21 12.51 10.49
CA VAL A 253 15.82 12.61 9.07
C VAL A 253 14.60 13.52 8.93
N ARG A 254 14.50 14.29 7.85
CA ARG A 254 13.26 15.03 7.55
C ARG A 254 12.40 14.21 6.60
N GLY A 255 11.39 13.52 7.13
CA GLY A 255 10.46 12.73 6.31
C GLY A 255 9.75 13.60 5.28
N VAL A 256 9.90 13.28 3.99
CA VAL A 256 9.44 14.12 2.86
C VAL A 256 7.95 14.47 2.96
N ALA A 257 7.09 13.44 2.99
CA ALA A 257 5.65 13.64 2.92
C ALA A 257 5.06 14.23 4.21
N SER A 258 5.45 13.72 5.38
CA SER A 258 4.92 14.21 6.66
C SER A 258 5.30 15.66 6.93
N ASN A 259 6.53 16.06 6.62
CA ASN A 259 6.94 17.45 6.76
C ASN A 259 6.22 18.35 5.76
N TYR A 260 6.13 17.94 4.49
CA TYR A 260 5.36 18.65 3.48
C TYR A 260 3.92 18.91 3.96
N VAL A 261 3.21 17.86 4.40
CA VAL A 261 1.82 17.96 4.82
C VAL A 261 1.64 18.83 6.07
N CYS A 262 2.51 18.68 7.08
CA CYS A 262 2.44 19.51 8.28
C CYS A 262 2.78 20.99 8.01
N ASP A 263 3.58 21.30 6.98
CA ASP A 263 3.99 22.67 6.61
C ASP A 263 2.96 23.41 5.71
N LEU A 264 1.94 22.70 5.20
CA LEU A 264 0.91 23.27 4.33
C LEU A 264 0.14 24.41 4.99
N LYS A 265 -0.19 25.43 4.21
CA LYS A 265 -1.00 26.58 4.65
C LYS A 265 -2.41 26.46 4.11
N VAL A 266 -3.36 27.07 4.80
CA VAL A 266 -4.74 27.19 4.31
C VAL A 266 -4.72 27.91 2.95
N GLY A 267 -5.40 27.31 1.96
CA GLY A 267 -5.40 27.75 0.56
C GLY A 267 -4.38 27.04 -0.33
N ASP A 268 -3.41 26.31 0.22
CA ASP A 268 -2.49 25.51 -0.58
C ASP A 268 -3.24 24.36 -1.28
N THR A 269 -2.73 23.93 -2.43
CA THR A 269 -3.28 22.80 -3.19
C THR A 269 -2.39 21.58 -3.06
N VAL A 270 -3.00 20.41 -2.84
CA VAL A 270 -2.30 19.12 -2.74
C VAL A 270 -2.82 18.12 -3.76
N GLN A 271 -1.92 17.29 -4.30
CA GLN A 271 -2.28 16.17 -5.17
C GLN A 271 -2.61 14.94 -4.34
N VAL A 272 -3.78 14.37 -4.59
CA VAL A 272 -4.36 13.23 -3.87
C VAL A 272 -4.66 12.08 -4.83
N ILE A 273 -4.47 10.86 -4.33
CA ILE A 273 -4.87 9.60 -4.97
C ILE A 273 -5.69 8.73 -4.01
N GLY A 274 -6.37 7.71 -4.53
CA GLY A 274 -7.27 6.84 -3.77
C GLY A 274 -8.75 7.13 -4.08
N PRO A 275 -9.67 6.93 -3.12
CA PRO A 275 -9.47 6.34 -1.79
C PRO A 275 -8.95 4.91 -1.85
N PHE A 276 -8.43 4.40 -0.75
CA PHE A 276 -7.90 3.03 -0.62
C PHE A 276 -8.51 2.33 0.59
N GLY A 277 -8.43 1.00 0.57
CA GLY A 277 -8.81 0.15 1.68
C GLY A 277 -10.31 -0.17 1.73
N THR A 278 -10.59 -1.42 2.07
CA THR A 278 -11.94 -1.96 2.28
C THR A 278 -12.03 -2.84 3.53
N SER A 279 -10.92 -3.19 4.17
CA SER A 279 -10.90 -4.13 5.30
C SER A 279 -11.30 -3.48 6.63
N PHE A 280 -11.06 -2.18 6.81
CA PHE A 280 -11.31 -1.45 8.05
C PHE A 280 -12.64 -0.69 8.08
N LEU A 281 -13.57 -1.01 7.16
CA LEU A 281 -14.84 -0.29 7.06
C LEU A 281 -15.69 -0.45 8.33
N MET A 282 -16.37 0.63 8.72
CA MET A 282 -17.32 0.62 9.83
C MET A 282 -18.57 -0.23 9.49
N PRO A 283 -19.04 -1.11 10.39
CA PRO A 283 -20.31 -1.83 10.19
C PRO A 283 -21.51 -0.88 10.34
N ASN A 284 -22.50 -0.97 9.44
CA ASN A 284 -23.74 -0.16 9.57
C ASN A 284 -24.79 -0.83 10.47
N HIS A 285 -24.63 -2.11 10.84
CA HIS A 285 -25.61 -2.78 11.68
C HIS A 285 -25.59 -2.16 13.10
N PRO A 286 -26.71 -1.60 13.60
CA PRO A 286 -26.72 -0.75 14.79
C PRO A 286 -26.44 -1.49 16.11
N LYS A 287 -26.47 -2.82 16.10
CA LYS A 287 -26.11 -3.66 17.27
C LYS A 287 -24.68 -4.23 17.19
N SER A 288 -23.85 -3.71 16.29
CA SER A 288 -22.45 -4.14 16.20
C SER A 288 -21.67 -3.63 17.42
N HIS A 289 -20.80 -4.46 17.97
CA HIS A 289 -19.85 -4.05 19.01
C HIS A 289 -18.54 -3.62 18.33
N ILE A 290 -18.03 -2.44 18.69
CA ILE A 290 -16.81 -1.88 18.13
C ILE A 290 -15.79 -1.74 19.26
N VAL A 291 -14.65 -2.41 19.12
CA VAL A 291 -13.48 -2.25 19.99
C VAL A 291 -12.37 -1.61 19.16
N MET A 292 -11.87 -0.46 19.60
CA MET A 292 -10.81 0.29 18.92
C MET A 292 -9.55 0.28 19.78
N ILE A 293 -8.44 -0.19 19.22
CA ILE A 293 -7.13 -0.20 19.87
C ILE A 293 -6.22 0.67 19.01
N CYS A 294 -5.90 1.86 19.51
CA CYS A 294 -5.20 2.89 18.76
C CYS A 294 -3.91 3.29 19.47
N THR A 295 -2.84 3.52 18.70
CA THR A 295 -1.60 4.11 19.20
C THR A 295 -1.18 5.27 18.30
N GLY A 296 -0.79 6.41 18.88
CA GLY A 296 -0.37 7.60 18.12
C GLY A 296 -1.42 8.05 17.09
N THR A 297 -0.99 8.22 15.83
CA THR A 297 -1.86 8.61 14.71
C THR A 297 -2.84 7.51 14.28
N GLY A 298 -2.73 6.30 14.82
CA GLY A 298 -3.69 5.21 14.59
C GLY A 298 -5.06 5.44 15.24
N SER A 299 -5.29 6.60 15.87
CA SER A 299 -6.61 7.06 16.29
C SER A 299 -7.45 7.69 15.18
N ALA A 300 -6.85 7.94 14.02
CA ALA A 300 -7.53 8.44 12.83
C ALA A 300 -8.53 7.41 12.29
#